data_AF-A0A811PVL7-F1
#
_entry.id   AF-A0A811PVL7-F1
#
_cell.length_a   1.000
_cell.length_b   1.000
_cell.length_c   1.000
_cell.angle_alpha   90.00
_cell.angle_beta   90.00
_cell.angle_gamma   90.00
#
_symmetry.space_group_name_H-M   'P 1'
#
loop_
_entity.id
_entity.type
_entity.pdbx_description
1 polymer ?
#
loop_
_entity_poly.entity_id
_entity_poly.type
_entity_poly.pdbx_seq_one_letter_code
_entity_poly.pdbx_strand_id
1 'polypeptide(L)' 'MLFFSYFKELVGKEVTVELKNDLAIRGTLHSVDQYLNIKLENTRVVDQDKYPHMIKARRDVLLAFLRQTLQ' A
#
# COMPACT_ATOMS: atom_id res chain seq x y z
N MET A 1 10.01 -11.17 14.17
CA MET A 1 9.29 -10.78 12.93
C MET A 1 10.07 -9.66 12.24
N LEU A 2 11.09 -10.00 11.42
CA LEU A 2 12.00 -9.01 10.81
C LEU A 2 11.27 -7.95 9.99
N PHE A 3 10.27 -8.38 9.20
CA PHE A 3 9.50 -7.49 8.32
C PHE A 3 8.56 -6.54 9.07
N PHE A 4 7.88 -7.02 10.13
CA PHE A 4 7.01 -6.16 10.92
C PHE A 4 7.79 -4.97 11.51
N SER A 5 8.94 -5.23 12.13
CA SER A 5 9.79 -4.18 12.69
C SER A 5 10.27 -3.19 11.62
N TYR A 6 10.68 -3.71 10.46
CA TYR A 6 11.10 -2.88 9.32
C TYR A 6 9.98 -1.94 8.83
N PHE A 7 8.77 -2.46 8.60
CA PHE A 7 7.64 -1.62 8.17
C PHE A 7 7.18 -0.64 9.26
N LYS A 8 7.34 -1.00 10.54
CA LYS A 8 7.07 -0.10 11.67
C LYS A 8 7.95 1.16 11.63
N GLU A 9 9.20 1.06 11.17
CA GLU A 9 10.12 2.19 10.99
C GLU A 9 9.77 3.07 9.78
N LEU A 10 8.91 2.59 8.89
CA LEU A 10 8.42 3.33 7.72
C LEU A 10 7.12 4.09 8.01
N VAL A 11 6.50 3.89 9.17
CA VAL A 11 5.28 4.63 9.55
C VAL A 11 5.55 6.14 9.56
N GLY A 12 4.66 6.90 8.94
CA GLY A 12 4.77 8.34 8.69
C GLY A 12 5.55 8.71 7.43
N LYS A 13 6.17 7.76 6.73
CA LYS A 13 6.91 8.01 5.48
C LYS A 13 6.03 7.75 4.25
N GLU A 14 6.36 8.45 3.16
CA GLU A 14 5.74 8.18 1.87
C GLU A 14 6.32 6.88 1.29
N VAL A 15 5.44 5.96 0.90
CA VAL A 15 5.77 4.66 0.33
C VAL A 15 4.97 4.43 -0.94
N THR A 16 5.52 3.63 -1.85
CA THR A 16 4.79 3.11 -3.02
C THR A 16 4.57 1.63 -2.81
N VAL A 17 3.32 1.19 -2.89
CA VAL A 17 2.91 -0.21 -2.82
C VAL A 17 2.49 -0.65 -4.22
N GLU A 18 3.21 -1.61 -4.77
CA GLU A 18 2.84 -2.30 -6.00
C GLU A 18 1.97 -3.50 -5.67
N LEU A 19 0.82 -3.58 -6.33
CA LEU A 19 -0.11 -4.69 -6.25
C LEU A 19 0.21 -5.74 -7.33
N LYS A 20 -0.29 -6.96 -7.16
CA LYS A 20 -0.05 -8.09 -8.08
C LYS A 20 -0.60 -7.88 -9.50
N ASN A 21 -1.42 -6.86 -9.73
CA ASN A 21 -1.99 -6.48 -11.01
C ASN A 21 -1.23 -5.32 -11.68
N ASP A 22 0.06 -5.15 -11.34
CA ASP A 22 0.94 -4.06 -11.79
C ASP A 22 0.45 -2.65 -11.44
N LEU A 23 -0.50 -2.53 -10.50
CA LEU A 23 -0.97 -1.23 -10.04
C LEU A 23 -0.07 -0.72 -8.92
N ALA A 24 0.52 0.45 -9.12
CA ALA A 24 1.28 1.16 -8.08
C ALA A 24 0.41 2.21 -7.37
N ILE A 25 0.35 2.13 -6.05
CA ILE A 25 -0.32 3.11 -5.18
C ILE A 25 0.71 3.76 -4.27
N ARG A 26 0.84 5.07 -4.39
CA ARG A 26 1.72 5.87 -3.54
C ARG A 26 0.90 6.54 -2.45
N GLY A 27 1.39 6.51 -1.22
CA GLY A 27 0.72 7.15 -0.07
C GLY A 27 1.61 7.16 1.16
N THR A 28 1.14 7.77 2.25
CA THR A 28 1.84 7.78 3.53
C THR A 28 1.48 6.52 4.32
N LEU A 29 2.49 5.77 4.79
CA LEU A 29 2.27 4.61 5.64
C LEU A 29 1.74 5.05 7.02
N HIS A 30 0.48 4.79 7.31
CA HIS A 30 -0.15 5.19 8.58
C HIS A 30 0.00 4.12 9.66
N SER A 31 -0.19 2.84 9.31
CA SER A 31 -0.05 1.74 10.26
C SER A 31 0.28 0.42 9.56
N VAL A 32 0.95 -0.47 10.30
CA VAL A 32 1.20 -1.86 9.93
C VAL A 32 0.87 -2.77 11.11
N ASP A 33 0.27 -3.94 10.86
CA ASP A 33 0.01 -4.95 11.89
C ASP A 33 0.94 -6.18 11.76
N GLN A 34 0.79 -7.13 12.70
CA GLN A 34 1.59 -8.36 12.73
C GLN A 34 1.38 -9.30 11.53
N TYR A 35 0.29 -9.13 10.80
CA TYR A 35 -0.02 -9.86 9.57
C TYR A 35 0.42 -9.11 8.31
N LEU A 36 1.15 -8.00 8.49
CA LEU A 36 1.60 -7.10 7.42
C LEU A 36 0.44 -6.44 6.67
N ASN A 37 -0.71 -6.26 7.32
CA ASN A 37 -1.76 -5.42 6.78
C ASN A 37 -1.31 -3.97 6.91
N ILE A 38 -1.23 -3.29 5.77
CA ILE A 38 -0.75 -1.92 5.67
C ILE A 38 -1.94 -0.99 5.45
N LYS A 39 -1.98 0.09 6.22
CA LYS A 39 -2.90 1.21 6.02
C LYS A 39 -2.14 2.38 5.42
N LEU A 40 -2.57 2.82 4.24
CA LEU A 40 -2.05 4.04 3.60
C LEU A 40 -3.06 5.18 3.71
N GLU A 41 -2.54 6.39 3.91
CA GLU A 41 -3.28 7.66 3.85
C GLU A 41 -2.74 8.53 2.70
N ASN A 42 -3.52 9.53 2.28
CA ASN A 42 -3.16 10.44 1.18
C ASN A 42 -2.71 9.70 -0.09
N THR A 43 -3.47 8.67 -0.47
CA THR A 43 -3.09 7.77 -1.56
C THR A 43 -3.36 8.36 -2.94
N ARG A 44 -2.49 8.02 -3.90
CA ARG A 44 -2.62 8.31 -5.33
C ARG A 44 -2.16 7.12 -6.15
N VAL A 45 -2.84 6.87 -7.26
CA VAL A 45 -2.41 5.89 -8.26
C VAL A 45 -1.27 6.51 -9.08
N VAL A 46 -0.15 5.80 -9.23
CA VAL A 46 1.03 6.31 -9.97
C VAL A 46 0.81 6.26 -11.47
N ASP A 47 0.21 5.18 -12.00
CA ASP A 47 -0.07 4.98 -13.43
C ASP A 47 -1.55 5.20 -13.76
N GLN A 48 -2.03 6.44 -13.65
CA GLN A 48 -3.42 6.78 -14.00
C GLN A 48 -3.72 6.58 -15.49
N ASP A 49 -2.71 6.73 -16.37
CA ASP A 49 -2.87 6.66 -17.82
C ASP A 49 -3.17 5.25 -18.35
N LYS A 50 -2.77 4.20 -17.63
CA LYS A 50 -3.05 2.80 -18.01
C LYS A 50 -4.45 2.32 -17.60
N TYR A 51 -5.10 2.97 -16.61
CA TYR A 51 -6.36 2.52 -16.04
C TYR A 51 -7.36 3.68 -15.83
N PRO A 52 -7.90 4.28 -16.91
CA PRO A 52 -8.80 5.44 -16.83
C PRO A 52 -10.11 5.17 -16.08
N HIS A 53 -10.53 3.91 -15.92
CA HIS A 53 -11.72 3.52 -15.16
C HIS A 53 -11.49 3.46 -13.63
N MET A 54 -10.22 3.54 -13.17
CA MET A 54 -9.86 3.48 -11.75
C MET A 54 -9.80 4.84 -11.04
N ILE A 55 -10.14 5.94 -11.75
CA ILE A 55 -10.16 7.33 -11.26
C ILE A 55 -11.07 7.51 -10.01
N LYS A 56 -11.92 6.53 -9.69
CA LYS A 56 -12.84 6.55 -8.54
C LYS A 56 -12.32 5.88 -7.26
N ALA A 57 -11.03 5.63 -7.12
CA ALA A 57 -10.42 5.22 -5.84
C ALA A 57 -10.18 6.44 -4.92
N ARG A 58 -11.21 7.27 -4.74
CA ARG A 58 -11.26 8.32 -3.72
C ARG A 58 -11.89 7.71 -2.47
N ARG A 59 -11.14 6.84 -1.79
CA ARG A 59 -11.52 6.34 -0.46
C ARG A 59 -10.27 6.16 0.39
N ASP A 60 -10.25 6.88 1.50
CA ASP A 60 -9.11 7.24 2.34
C ASP A 60 -8.39 6.08 3.05
N VAL A 61 -8.65 4.83 2.70
CA VAL A 61 -8.00 3.68 3.33
C VAL A 61 -7.94 2.52 2.34
N LEU A 62 -6.76 2.27 1.75
CA LEU A 62 -6.49 0.99 1.11
C LEU A 62 -5.83 0.07 2.16
N LEU A 63 -6.51 -1.01 2.51
CA LEU A 63 -5.91 -2.13 3.21
C LEU A 63 -5.22 -3.02 2.18
N ALA A 64 -3.92 -2.82 1.98
CA ALA A 64 -3.13 -3.73 1.17
C ALA A 64 -2.80 -4.96 2.02
N PHE A 65 -3.44 -6.09 1.71
CA PHE A 65 -3.06 -7.40 2.26
C PHE A 65 -1.86 -7.92 1.48
N LEU A 66 -0.65 -7.76 2.02
CA LEU A 66 0.51 -8.51 1.56
C LEU A 66 0.35 -9.97 2.01
N ARG A 67 -0.43 -10.77 1.26
CA ARG A 67 -0.34 -12.23 1.39
C ARG A 67 1.06 -12.63 0.91
N GLN A 68 2.00 -12.80 1.85
CA GLN A 68 3.23 -13.51 1.61
C GLN A 68 2.88 -14.93 1.13
N THR A 69 2.89 -15.14 -0.19
CA THR A 69 3.06 -16.48 -0.75
C THR A 69 4.52 -16.83 -0.55
N LEU A 70 4.85 -17.32 0.64
CA LEU A 70 6.03 -18.12 0.91
C LEU A 70 5.59 -19.59 0.90
N GLN A 71 5.69 -20.21 -0.27
CA GLN A 71 6.06 -21.62 -0.42
C GLN A 71 7.25 -21.66 -1.38
#